data_AF-A0A1M7UCT0-F1
#
_entry.id   AF-A0A1M7UCT0-F1
#
_cell.length_a   1.000
_cell.length_b   1.000
_cell.length_c   1.000
_cell.angle_alpha   90.00
_cell.angle_beta   90.00
_cell.angle_gamma   90.00
#
_symmetry.space_group_name_H-M   'P 1'
#
loop_
_entity.id
_entity.type
_entity.pdbx_description
1 polymer ?
#
loop_
_entity_poly.entity_id
_entity_poly.type
_entity_poly.pdbx_seq_one_letter_code
_entity_poly.pdbx_strand_id
1 'polypeptide(L)'
;MRVYIIVAGVVLLVIGKASATVVDKGTDLQSSCELLVQNSFRDQAEARSAGSCEGMIETAMLFSPNLPADVRACPPAQGSVMQSAKVLLRYLNDNPDRVKEPGVTIAIEAFRDAWPCHGDGAPSGPRPKQRVPKKPKQ
;
A
#
# COMPACT_ATOMS: atom_id res chain seq x y z
N MET A 1 20.41 -45.65 11.74
CA MET A 1 19.33 -44.64 11.82
C MET A 1 19.85 -43.22 12.04
N ARG A 2 20.71 -42.94 13.03
CA ARG A 2 21.26 -41.59 13.28
C ARG A 2 21.98 -40.94 12.08
N VAL A 3 22.73 -41.73 11.31
CA VAL A 3 23.47 -41.25 10.12
C VAL A 3 22.51 -40.76 9.01
N TYR A 4 21.39 -41.45 8.79
CA TYR A 4 20.40 -41.06 7.79
C TYR A 4 19.69 -39.74 8.15
N ILE A 5 19.47 -39.49 9.43
CA ILE A 5 18.88 -38.22 9.90
C ILE A 5 19.85 -37.06 9.69
N ILE A 6 21.15 -37.26 9.94
CA ILE A 6 22.17 -36.24 9.71
C ILE A 6 22.32 -35.94 8.21
N VAL A 7 22.35 -36.97 7.37
CA VAL A 7 22.44 -36.81 5.91
C VAL A 7 21.20 -36.08 5.36
N ALA A 8 19.99 -36.47 5.78
CA ALA A 8 18.76 -35.79 5.35
C ALA A 8 18.74 -34.31 5.79
N GLY A 9 19.20 -34.01 7.02
CA GLY A 9 19.29 -32.63 7.52
C GLY A 9 20.29 -31.78 6.75
N VAL A 10 21.45 -32.33 6.38
CA VAL A 10 22.46 -31.61 5.58
C VAL A 10 21.96 -31.37 4.16
N VAL A 11 21.26 -32.32 3.54
CA VAL A 11 20.64 -32.14 2.21
C VAL A 11 19.61 -31.00 2.21
N LEU A 12 18.77 -30.92 3.25
CA LEU A 12 17.79 -29.83 3.41
C LEU A 12 18.43 -28.44 3.58
N LEU A 13 19.61 -28.35 4.19
CA LEU A 13 20.32 -27.08 4.41
C LEU A 13 20.97 -26.50 3.14
N VAL A 14 21.30 -27.34 2.15
CA VAL A 14 21.91 -26.88 0.88
C VAL A 14 20.86 -26.29 -0.08
N ILE A 15 19.58 -26.64 0.09
CA ILE A 15 18.47 -26.20 -0.78
C ILE A 15 17.90 -24.83 -0.33
N GLY A 16 18.17 -24.42 0.91
CA GLY A 16 17.63 -23.20 1.53
C GLY A 16 18.40 -21.92 1.23
N LYS A 17 18.52 -21.51 -0.04
CA LYS A 17 18.94 -20.14 -0.42
C LYS A 17 17.73 -19.37 -0.93
N ALA A 18 16.77 -19.10 -0.05
CA ALA A 18 15.67 -18.19 -0.35
C ALA A 18 16.12 -16.75 -0.10
N SER A 19 16.63 -16.08 -1.13
CA SER A 19 16.78 -14.62 -1.11
C SER A 19 15.41 -14.00 -1.32
N ALA A 20 14.65 -13.84 -0.23
CA ALA A 20 13.39 -13.12 -0.25
C ALA A 20 13.66 -11.61 -0.12
N THR A 21 13.96 -10.97 -1.24
CA THR A 21 13.68 -9.53 -1.40
C THR A 21 12.61 -9.41 -2.47
N VAL A 22 11.38 -9.84 -2.15
CA VAL A 22 10.23 -9.53 -3.00
C VAL A 22 9.87 -8.08 -2.70
N VAL A 23 10.56 -7.17 -3.39
CA VAL A 23 10.02 -5.82 -3.56
C VAL A 23 9.04 -5.96 -4.71
N ASP A 24 7.74 -6.03 -4.40
CA ASP A 24 6.69 -6.05 -5.43
C ASP A 24 6.94 -4.88 -6.39
N LYS A 25 7.14 -5.18 -7.67
CA LYS A 25 7.38 -4.16 -8.70
C LYS A 25 6.05 -3.58 -9.18
N GLY A 26 6.11 -2.48 -9.92
CA GLY A 26 4.94 -1.92 -10.59
C GLY A 26 4.21 -2.91 -11.50
N THR A 27 4.90 -3.90 -12.09
CA THR A 27 4.26 -5.01 -12.82
C THR A 27 3.40 -5.89 -11.93
N ASP A 28 3.89 -6.23 -10.74
CA ASP A 28 3.19 -7.10 -9.79
C ASP A 28 1.99 -6.34 -9.18
N LEU A 29 2.19 -5.05 -8.92
CA LEU A 29 1.16 -4.12 -8.51
C LEU A 29 0.05 -4.01 -9.55
N GLN A 30 0.40 -3.80 -10.82
CA GLN A 30 -0.57 -3.66 -11.90
C GLN A 30 -1.47 -4.89 -11.99
N SER A 31 -0.87 -6.08 -12.11
CA SER A 31 -1.62 -7.34 -12.22
C SER A 31 -2.53 -7.56 -11.00
N SER A 32 -2.03 -7.27 -9.80
CA SER A 32 -2.79 -7.43 -8.55
C SER A 32 -3.98 -6.47 -8.49
N CYS A 33 -3.80 -5.22 -8.90
CA CYS A 33 -4.87 -4.21 -8.89
C CYS A 33 -5.88 -4.39 -10.02
N GLU A 34 -5.46 -4.92 -11.17
CA GLU A 34 -6.38 -5.33 -12.23
C GLU A 34 -7.34 -6.43 -11.74
N LEU A 35 -6.82 -7.45 -11.04
CA LEU A 35 -7.64 -8.49 -10.41
C LEU A 35 -8.62 -7.89 -9.39
N LEU A 36 -8.14 -6.98 -8.52
CA LEU A 36 -8.98 -6.31 -7.54
C LEU A 36 -10.12 -5.52 -8.20
N VAL A 37 -9.84 -4.78 -9.26
CA VAL A 37 -10.85 -3.97 -9.97
C VAL A 37 -11.86 -4.84 -10.73
N GLN A 38 -11.41 -5.95 -11.31
CA GLN A 38 -12.31 -6.92 -11.95
C GLN A 38 -13.26 -7.58 -10.94
N ASN A 39 -12.81 -7.76 -9.69
CA ASN A 39 -13.58 -8.32 -8.59
C ASN A 39 -14.22 -9.68 -8.93
N SER A 40 -13.54 -10.47 -9.75
CA SER A 40 -13.94 -11.81 -10.17
C SER A 40 -12.72 -12.74 -10.11
N PHE A 41 -12.59 -13.45 -8.99
CA PHE A 41 -11.44 -14.33 -8.75
C PHE A 41 -11.79 -15.78 -9.11
N ARG A 42 -10.89 -16.43 -9.85
CA ARG A 42 -11.05 -17.82 -10.29
C ARG A 42 -10.55 -18.81 -9.26
N ASP A 43 -9.59 -18.41 -8.44
CA ASP A 43 -9.00 -19.22 -7.38
C ASP A 43 -8.47 -18.38 -6.21
N GLN A 44 -7.90 -19.06 -5.21
CA GLN A 44 -7.35 -18.44 -4.01
C GLN A 44 -6.06 -17.64 -4.27
N ALA A 45 -5.31 -17.96 -5.32
CA ALA A 45 -4.10 -17.23 -5.66
C ALA A 45 -4.45 -15.86 -6.24
N GLU A 46 -5.46 -15.80 -7.13
CA GLU A 46 -5.99 -14.53 -7.66
C GLU A 46 -6.60 -13.67 -6.54
N ALA A 47 -7.40 -14.27 -5.64
CA ALA A 47 -7.96 -13.54 -4.49
C ALA A 47 -6.85 -13.01 -3.56
N ARG A 48 -5.79 -13.79 -3.32
CA ARG A 48 -4.63 -13.36 -2.54
C ARG A 48 -3.89 -12.20 -3.21
N SER A 49 -3.67 -12.28 -4.53
CA SER A 49 -3.02 -11.22 -5.30
C SER A 49 -3.83 -9.92 -5.26
N ALA A 50 -5.15 -10.00 -5.43
CA ALA A 50 -6.03 -8.83 -5.28
C ALA A 50 -5.94 -8.23 -3.86
N GLY A 51 -5.91 -9.08 -2.83
CA GLY A 51 -5.70 -8.67 -1.44
C GLY A 51 -4.36 -7.95 -1.20
N SER A 52 -3.29 -8.33 -1.92
CA SER A 52 -2.02 -7.60 -1.87
C SER A 52 -2.16 -6.16 -2.39
N CYS A 53 -2.90 -5.95 -3.48
CA CYS A 53 -3.19 -4.59 -3.97
C CYS A 53 -4.00 -3.79 -2.94
N GLU A 54 -5.06 -4.38 -2.38
CA GLU A 54 -5.88 -3.74 -1.35
C GLU A 54 -5.05 -3.31 -0.14
N GLY A 55 -4.24 -4.21 0.42
CA GLY A 55 -3.38 -3.89 1.58
C GLY A 55 -2.37 -2.77 1.28
N MET A 56 -1.83 -2.73 0.06
CA MET A 56 -0.93 -1.65 -0.36
C MET A 56 -1.68 -0.31 -0.45
N ILE A 57 -2.88 -0.30 -1.05
CA ILE A 57 -3.73 0.88 -1.14
C ILE A 57 -4.09 1.39 0.25
N GLU A 58 -4.57 0.53 1.14
CA GLU A 58 -4.95 0.92 2.50
C GLU A 58 -3.76 1.51 3.25
N THR A 59 -2.60 0.86 3.15
CA THR A 59 -1.35 1.34 3.76
C THR A 59 -0.99 2.72 3.20
N ALA A 60 -0.89 2.86 1.88
CA ALA A 60 -0.53 4.12 1.27
C ALA A 60 -1.52 5.24 1.61
N MET A 61 -2.83 4.97 1.59
CA MET A 61 -3.85 5.94 1.98
C MET A 61 -3.78 6.34 3.46
N LEU A 62 -3.55 5.38 4.37
CA LEU A 62 -3.48 5.63 5.80
C LEU A 62 -2.27 6.49 6.17
N PHE A 63 -1.11 6.21 5.56
CA PHE A 63 0.13 6.92 5.86
C PHE A 63 0.30 8.22 5.08
N SER A 64 -0.31 8.33 3.90
CA SER A 64 -0.13 9.46 2.99
C SER A 64 -0.27 10.84 3.64
N PRO A 65 -1.30 11.13 4.49
CA PRO A 65 -1.41 12.43 5.15
C PRO A 65 -0.27 12.78 6.11
N ASN A 66 0.46 11.77 6.59
CA ASN A 66 1.56 11.91 7.55
C ASN A 66 2.95 11.95 6.89
N LEU A 67 3.02 11.79 5.57
CA LEU A 67 4.28 11.88 4.83
C LEU A 67 4.76 13.34 4.72
N PRO A 68 6.05 13.56 4.39
CA PRO A 68 6.59 14.89 4.10
C PRO A 68 5.80 15.64 3.02
N ALA A 69 5.82 16.97 3.07
CA ALA A 69 4.95 17.84 2.26
C ALA A 69 5.10 17.67 0.74
N ASP A 70 6.28 17.25 0.29
CA ASP A 70 6.67 17.01 -1.11
C ASP A 70 6.16 15.67 -1.67
N VAL A 71 5.79 14.72 -0.80
CA VAL A 71 5.36 13.37 -1.20
C VAL A 71 4.00 12.95 -0.64
N ARG A 72 3.43 13.72 0.30
CA ARG A 72 2.09 13.44 0.86
C ARG A 72 0.98 13.64 -0.17
N ALA A 73 -0.05 12.81 -0.06
CA ALA A 73 -1.37 13.02 -0.65
C ALA A 73 -2.43 13.22 0.43
N CYS A 74 -3.52 13.89 0.04
CA CYS A 74 -4.68 14.16 0.87
C CYS A 74 -5.93 13.48 0.27
N PRO A 75 -5.98 12.14 0.28
CA PRO A 75 -7.12 11.40 -0.24
C PRO A 75 -8.40 11.73 0.55
N PRO A 76 -9.59 11.63 -0.06
CA PRO A 76 -10.85 11.84 0.64
C PRO A 76 -10.99 10.86 1.81
N ALA A 77 -11.61 11.30 2.91
CA ALA A 77 -11.71 10.56 4.18
C ALA A 77 -12.40 9.18 4.08
N GLN A 78 -12.96 8.84 2.92
CA GLN A 78 -13.63 7.58 2.61
C GLN A 78 -13.29 7.10 1.19
N GLY A 79 -12.04 7.29 0.75
CA GLY A 79 -11.62 6.76 -0.55
C GLY A 79 -11.86 5.27 -0.59
N SER A 80 -12.80 4.83 -1.43
CA SER A 80 -13.05 3.41 -1.64
C SER A 80 -11.76 2.77 -2.16
N VAL A 81 -11.34 1.65 -1.57
CA VAL A 81 -10.21 0.85 -2.07
C VAL A 81 -10.34 0.63 -3.59
N MET A 82 -11.55 0.37 -4.08
CA MET A 82 -11.86 0.20 -5.49
C MET A 82 -11.55 1.46 -6.33
N GLN A 83 -11.87 2.64 -5.81
CA GLN A 83 -11.57 3.89 -6.50
C GLN A 83 -10.06 4.18 -6.51
N SER A 84 -9.39 3.90 -5.40
CA SER A 84 -7.94 4.04 -5.28
C SER A 84 -7.19 3.07 -6.20
N ALA A 85 -7.69 1.85 -6.37
CA ALA A 85 -7.16 0.89 -7.33
C ALA A 85 -7.27 1.41 -8.77
N LYS A 86 -8.41 2.02 -9.14
CA LYS A 86 -8.59 2.65 -10.45
C LYS A 86 -7.65 3.84 -10.67
N VAL A 87 -7.44 4.67 -9.64
CA VAL A 87 -6.47 5.77 -9.68
C VAL A 87 -5.06 5.23 -9.91
N LEU A 88 -4.68 4.17 -9.21
CA LEU A 88 -3.36 3.55 -9.33
C LEU A 88 -3.13 2.94 -10.72
N LEU A 89 -4.11 2.20 -11.26
CA LEU A 89 -4.03 1.65 -12.61
C LEU A 89 -3.97 2.75 -13.68
N ARG A 90 -4.73 3.83 -13.51
CA ARG A 90 -4.66 4.99 -14.40
C ARG A 90 -3.26 5.61 -14.39
N TYR A 91 -2.67 5.80 -13.20
CA TYR A 91 -1.32 6.34 -13.08
C TYR A 91 -0.28 5.48 -13.82
N LEU A 92 -0.34 4.15 -13.66
CA LEU A 92 0.55 3.22 -14.37
C LEU A 92 0.36 3.27 -15.90
N ASN A 93 -0.89 3.35 -16.38
CA ASN A 93 -1.18 3.51 -17.80
C ASN A 93 -0.62 4.82 -18.38
N ASP A 94 -0.70 5.90 -17.60
CA ASP A 94 -0.18 7.21 -17.98
C ASP A 94 1.36 7.27 -17.85
N ASN A 95 1.98 6.34 -17.12
CA ASN A 95 3.42 6.29 -16.82
C ASN A 95 4.02 4.88 -17.01
N PRO A 96 4.03 4.32 -18.23
CA PRO A 96 4.40 2.91 -18.47
C PRO A 96 5.85 2.57 -18.10
N ASP A 97 6.76 3.53 -18.11
CA ASP A 97 8.17 3.31 -17.76
C ASP A 97 8.38 3.00 -16.27
N ARG A 98 7.39 3.31 -15.43
CA ARG A 98 7.47 3.19 -13.96
C ARG A 98 7.22 1.78 -13.47
N VAL A 99 6.78 0.85 -14.31
CA VAL A 99 6.46 -0.54 -13.90
C VAL A 99 7.63 -1.31 -13.28
N LYS A 100 8.87 -0.83 -13.46
CA LYS A 100 10.09 -1.43 -12.89
C LYS A 100 10.38 -0.98 -11.45
N GLU A 101 9.74 0.11 -11.01
CA GLU A 101 9.91 0.68 -9.68
C GLU A 101 9.17 -0.13 -8.61
N PRO A 102 9.51 0.05 -7.31
CA PRO A 102 8.74 -0.54 -6.22
C PRO A 102 7.28 -0.09 -6.25
N GLY A 103 6.34 -1.03 -6.14
CA GLY A 103 4.90 -0.76 -6.20
C GLY A 103 4.43 0.26 -5.17
N VAL A 104 4.96 0.22 -3.94
CA VAL A 104 4.61 1.19 -2.89
C VAL A 104 5.01 2.62 -3.25
N THR A 105 6.15 2.81 -3.94
CA THR A 105 6.60 4.12 -4.41
C THR A 105 5.62 4.65 -5.46
N ILE A 106 5.23 3.81 -6.41
CA ILE A 106 4.24 4.13 -7.44
C ILE A 106 2.89 4.49 -6.79
N ALA A 107 2.46 3.75 -5.77
CA ALA A 107 1.20 4.01 -5.07
C ALA A 107 1.18 5.38 -4.39
N ILE A 108 2.26 5.74 -3.69
CA ILE A 108 2.39 7.06 -3.05
C ILE A 108 2.32 8.19 -4.08
N GLU A 109 3.05 8.05 -5.18
CA GLU A 109 3.07 9.05 -6.25
C GLU A 109 1.73 9.16 -6.97
N ALA A 110 1.09 8.03 -7.30
CA ALA A 110 -0.23 8.00 -7.91
C ALA A 110 -1.25 8.73 -7.04
N PHE A 111 -1.21 8.52 -5.72
CA PHE A 111 -2.12 9.19 -4.80
C PHE A 111 -1.79 10.67 -4.65
N ARG A 112 -0.52 11.06 -4.60
CA ARG A 112 -0.11 12.47 -4.56
C ARG A 112 -0.60 13.21 -5.79
N ASP A 113 -0.46 12.61 -6.96
CA ASP A 113 -0.83 13.22 -8.23
C ASP A 113 -2.37 13.31 -8.37
N ALA A 114 -3.11 12.32 -7.87
CA ALA A 114 -4.58 12.34 -7.88
C ALA A 114 -5.20 13.24 -6.80
N TRP A 115 -4.56 13.34 -5.63
CA TRP A 115 -5.06 14.05 -4.45
C TRP A 115 -3.98 14.92 -3.80
N PRO A 116 -3.52 15.99 -4.49
CA PRO A 116 -2.53 16.89 -3.94
C PRO A 116 -3.06 17.59 -2.69
N CYS A 117 -2.21 17.73 -1.67
CA CYS A 117 -2.53 18.49 -0.48
C CYS A 117 -2.42 19.99 -0.75
N HIS A 118 -3.54 20.68 -0.97
CA HIS A 118 -3.57 22.14 -0.97
C HIS A 118 -3.56 22.67 0.47
N GLY A 119 -2.78 23.73 0.71
CA GLY A 119 -2.71 24.39 2.02
C GLY A 119 -4.11 24.66 2.57
N ASP A 120 -4.32 24.26 3.83
CA ASP A 120 -5.54 24.41 4.64
C ASP A 120 -6.66 23.35 4.46
N GLY A 121 -6.33 22.17 3.94
CA GLY A 121 -7.28 21.06 3.75
C GLY A 121 -6.93 19.75 4.46
N ALA A 122 -6.40 19.78 5.69
CA ALA A 122 -6.40 18.56 6.50
C ALA A 122 -7.86 18.08 6.68
N PRO A 123 -8.18 16.79 6.48
CA PRO A 123 -9.52 16.30 6.79
C PRO A 123 -9.77 16.65 8.26
N SER A 124 -10.85 17.38 8.49
CA SER A 124 -11.29 17.84 9.79
C SER A 124 -11.52 16.65 10.72
N GLY A 125 -10.47 16.17 11.38
CA GLY A 125 -10.59 15.49 12.64
C GLY A 125 -11.31 16.40 13.64
N PRO A 126 -12.00 15.87 14.66
CA PRO A 126 -12.71 16.70 15.62
C PRO A 126 -11.77 17.76 16.18
N ARG A 127 -12.08 19.05 15.99
CA ARG A 127 -11.32 20.15 16.59
C ARG A 127 -11.14 19.83 18.08
N PRO A 128 -9.91 19.85 18.63
CA PRO A 128 -9.72 19.75 20.06
C PRO A 128 -10.55 20.86 20.72
N LYS A 129 -11.52 20.51 21.56
CA LYS A 129 -12.29 21.50 22.32
C LYS A 129 -11.28 22.33 23.11
N GLN A 130 -11.19 23.62 22.77
CA GLN A 130 -10.37 24.59 23.48
C GLN A 130 -10.75 24.50 24.97
N ARG A 131 -9.82 24.06 25.81
CA ARG A 131 -10.06 23.97 27.27
C ARG A 131 -10.21 25.40 27.77
N VAL A 132 -11.46 25.79 28.05
CA VAL A 132 -11.78 27.04 28.74
C VAL A 132 -11.04 27.04 30.09
N PRO A 133 -10.24 28.06 30.41
CA PRO A 133 -9.57 28.15 31.71
C PRO A 133 -10.64 28.19 32.81
N LYS A 134 -10.57 27.27 33.77
CA LYS A 134 -11.39 27.36 34.99
C LYS A 134 -11.02 28.65 35.71
N LYS A 135 -12.00 29.55 35.90
CA LYS A 135 -11.87 30.71 36.80
C LYS A 135 -11.45 30.21 38.20
N PRO A 136 -10.54 30.91 38.89
CA PRO A 136 -10.28 30.61 40.30
C PRO A 136 -11.54 30.91 41.10
N LYS A 137 -11.95 29.97 41.95
CA LYS A 137 -12.97 30.24 42.97
C LYS A 137 -12.38 31.24 43.97
N GLN A 138 -13.08 32.37 44.17
CA GLN A 138 -12.99 33.15 45.40
C GLN A 138 -13.79 32.43 46.49
#